data_AF-A0A292ZIX6-F1
#
_entry.id   AF-A0A292ZIX6-F1
#
_cell.length_a   1.000
_cell.length_b   1.000
_cell.length_c   1.000
_cell.angle_alpha   90.00
_cell.angle_beta   90.00
_cell.angle_gamma   90.00
#
_symmetry.space_group_name_H-M   'P 1'
#
loop_
_entity.id
_entity.type
_entity.pdbx_description
1 polymer ?
#
loop_
_entity_poly.entity_id
_entity_poly.type
_entity_poly.pdbx_seq_one_letter_code
_entity_poly.pdbx_strand_id
1 'polypeptide(L)'
;MRPGPAQAAMTVRTSYGAVSWPAGPATGAIAATQATRAASDATLDQIAYSRGRFAVEVQGLEMLVLPSWAEVGRVVEDCRA
;
A
#
# COMPACT_ATOMS: atom_id res chain seq x y z
N MET A 1 -2.62 29.25 -13.78
CA MET A 1 -3.11 28.36 -12.71
C MET A 1 -1.97 27.44 -12.32
N ARG A 2 -1.48 27.50 -11.08
CA ARG A 2 -0.47 26.55 -10.58
C ARG A 2 -1.22 25.27 -10.19
N PRO A 3 -0.97 24.10 -10.80
CA PRO A 3 -1.57 22.86 -10.35
C PRO A 3 -1.19 22.65 -8.88
N GLY A 4 -2.18 22.38 -8.01
CA GLY A 4 -1.91 21.89 -6.66
C GLY A 4 -1.18 20.55 -6.73
N PRO A 5 -0.54 20.10 -5.64
CA PRO A 5 0.11 18.80 -5.63
C PRO A 5 -0.92 17.73 -6.01
N ALA A 6 -0.73 17.07 -7.15
CA ALA A 6 -1.58 15.96 -7.54
C ALA A 6 -1.39 14.86 -6.51
N GLN A 7 -2.48 14.45 -5.87
CA GLN A 7 -2.48 13.29 -4.97
C GLN A 7 -2.01 12.08 -5.80
N ALA A 8 -0.86 11.50 -5.45
CA ALA A 8 -0.39 10.29 -6.13
C ALA A 8 -1.37 9.14 -5.84
N ALA A 9 -1.49 8.19 -6.76
CA ALA A 9 -2.26 6.97 -6.51
C ALA A 9 -1.29 5.81 -6.32
N MET A 10 -1.52 5.01 -5.27
CA MET A 10 -0.81 3.76 -5.00
C MET A 10 -1.75 2.60 -5.30
N THR A 11 -1.42 1.79 -6.30
CA THR A 11 -2.19 0.58 -6.62
C THR A 11 -1.58 -0.61 -5.90
N VAL A 12 -2.39 -1.30 -5.11
CA VAL A 12 -2.04 -2.56 -4.47
C VAL A 12 -2.70 -3.69 -5.26
N ARG A 13 -1.88 -4.60 -5.77
CA ARG A 13 -2.35 -5.78 -6.51
C ARG A 13 -2.13 -7.03 -5.68
N THR A 14 -3.22 -7.68 -5.31
CA THR A 14 -3.24 -8.93 -4.55
C THR A 14 -3.75 -10.06 -5.46
N SER A 15 -3.76 -11.30 -4.97
CA SER A 15 -4.44 -12.39 -5.68
C SER A 15 -5.96 -12.24 -5.74
N TYR A 16 -6.54 -11.29 -4.99
CA TYR A 16 -7.97 -11.01 -4.94
C TYR A 16 -8.40 -9.87 -5.88
N GLY A 17 -7.45 -9.13 -6.45
CA GLY A 17 -7.71 -8.01 -7.34
C GLY A 17 -6.74 -6.86 -7.12
N ALA A 18 -7.06 -5.72 -7.73
CA ALA A 18 -6.30 -4.49 -7.57
C ALA A 18 -7.16 -3.41 -6.91
N VAL A 19 -6.58 -2.70 -5.95
CA VAL A 19 -7.22 -1.57 -5.26
C VAL A 19 -6.30 -0.36 -5.39
N SER A 20 -6.87 0.80 -5.71
CA SER A 20 -6.14 2.06 -5.74
C SER A 20 -6.38 2.86 -4.47
N TRP A 21 -5.30 3.27 -3.82
CA TRP A 21 -5.29 4.08 -2.62
C TRP A 21 -4.79 5.49 -2.92
N PRO A 22 -5.42 6.53 -2.35
CA PRO A 22 -4.81 7.85 -2.37
C PRO A 22 -3.50 7.82 -1.60
N ALA A 23 -2.47 8.41 -2.18
CA ALA A 23 -1.12 8.43 -1.66
C ALA A 23 -0.54 9.85 -1.74
N GLY A 24 0.52 10.07 -0.97
CA GLY A 24 1.20 11.35 -0.90
C GLY A 24 2.63 11.20 -0.41
N PRO A 25 3.40 12.28 -0.38
CA PRO A 25 4.73 12.26 0.23
C PRO A 25 4.62 11.83 1.70
N ALA A 26 5.51 10.93 2.11
CA ALA A 26 5.63 10.55 3.51
C ALA A 26 6.14 11.72 4.36
N THR A 27 5.74 11.76 5.63
CA THR A 27 6.14 12.81 6.58
C THR A 27 7.48 12.53 7.30
N GLY A 28 8.16 11.44 6.94
CA GLY A 28 9.40 10.98 7.58
C GLY A 28 10.68 11.56 6.97
N ALA A 29 11.83 11.23 7.58
CA ALA A 29 13.15 11.66 7.12
C ALA A 29 13.58 11.02 5.77
N ILE A 30 12.96 9.90 5.40
CA ILE A 30 13.21 9.23 4.13
C ILE A 30 12.15 9.70 3.13
N ALA A 31 12.60 10.20 1.98
CA ALA A 31 11.71 10.53 0.88
C ALA A 31 11.01 9.26 0.37
N ALA A 32 9.73 9.14 0.67
CA ALA A 32 8.91 8.01 0.27
C ALA A 32 7.50 8.48 -0.13
N THR A 33 6.78 7.65 -0.86
CA THR A 33 5.34 7.82 -1.09
C THR A 33 4.59 6.89 -0.13
N GLN A 34 3.64 7.42 0.64
CA GLN A 34 2.82 6.65 1.56
C GLN A 34 1.35 6.72 1.17
N ALA A 35 0.63 5.62 1.42
CA ALA A 35 -0.82 5.59 1.50
C ALA A 35 -1.22 5.26 2.94
N THR A 36 -2.18 5.99 3.49
CA THR A 36 -2.69 5.75 4.84
C THR A 36 -4.12 5.22 4.74
N ARG A 37 -4.38 4.10 5.41
CA ARG A 37 -5.67 3.40 5.40
C ARG A 37 -6.11 3.11 6.84
N ALA A 38 -7.41 2.95 7.04
CA ALA A 38 -7.93 2.48 8.31
C ALA A 38 -7.44 1.04 8.57
N ALA A 39 -7.15 0.71 9.83
CA ALA A 39 -6.75 -0.65 10.21
C ALA A 39 -7.84 -1.72 9.90
N SER A 40 -9.09 -1.29 9.77
CA SER A 40 -10.24 -2.11 9.38
C SER A 40 -10.39 -2.31 7.86
N ASP A 41 -9.48 -1.77 7.04
CA ASP A 41 -9.53 -1.95 5.59
C ASP A 41 -9.30 -3.42 5.22
N ALA A 42 -10.31 -4.06 4.64
CA ALA A 42 -10.26 -5.44 4.19
C ALA A 42 -9.14 -5.72 3.16
N THR A 43 -8.67 -4.70 2.45
CA THR A 43 -7.53 -4.83 1.53
C THR A 43 -6.25 -5.22 2.27
N LEU A 44 -6.10 -4.85 3.55
CA LEU A 44 -4.95 -5.27 4.38
C LEU A 44 -4.93 -6.79 4.58
N ASP A 45 -6.09 -7.42 4.77
CA ASP A 45 -6.19 -8.89 4.84
C ASP A 45 -5.91 -9.52 3.48
N GLN A 46 -6.38 -8.91 2.37
CA GLN A 46 -6.08 -9.40 1.02
C GLN A 46 -4.57 -9.40 0.72
N ILE A 47 -3.82 -8.43 1.26
CA ILE A 47 -2.35 -8.42 1.18
C ILE A 47 -1.78 -9.61 1.96
N ALA A 48 -2.16 -9.74 3.23
CA ALA A 48 -1.64 -10.77 4.12
C ALA A 48 -1.90 -12.20 3.59
N TYR A 49 -3.05 -12.43 2.96
CA TYR A 49 -3.47 -13.73 2.42
C TYR A 49 -3.23 -13.88 0.90
N SER A 50 -2.42 -13.00 0.29
CA SER A 50 -2.08 -13.14 -1.13
C SER A 50 -1.37 -14.46 -1.43
N ARG A 51 -1.58 -15.00 -2.63
CA ARG A 51 -0.96 -16.27 -3.07
C ARG A 51 0.52 -16.09 -3.43
N GLY A 52 1.38 -16.03 -2.42
CA GLY A 52 2.84 -15.99 -2.51
C GLY A 52 3.43 -14.59 -2.65
N ARG A 53 2.80 -13.71 -3.44
CA ARG A 53 3.26 -12.35 -3.67
C ARG A 53 2.12 -11.37 -3.93
N PHE A 54 2.36 -10.11 -3.61
CA PHE A 54 1.52 -8.97 -3.96
C PHE A 54 2.40 -7.87 -4.56
N ALA A 55 1.80 -6.92 -5.27
CA ALA A 55 2.53 -5.81 -5.86
C ALA A 55 2.04 -4.46 -5.34
N VAL A 56 2.95 -3.50 -5.27
CA VAL A 56 2.67 -2.10 -4.95
C VAL A 56 3.22 -1.25 -6.10
N GLU A 57 2.34 -0.44 -6.67
CA GLU A 57 2.61 0.35 -7.86
C GLU A 57 2.28 1.82 -7.59
N VAL A 58 3.19 2.71 -7.95
CA VAL A 58 2.97 4.16 -7.92
C VAL A 58 3.46 4.70 -9.25
N GLN A 59 2.66 5.55 -9.89
CA GLN A 59 3.03 6.15 -11.18
C GLN A 59 4.36 6.89 -11.06
N GLY A 60 5.31 6.55 -11.94
CA GLY A 60 6.66 7.14 -11.96
C GLY A 60 7.67 6.49 -11.00
N LEU A 61 7.28 5.46 -10.23
CA LEU A 61 8.19 4.65 -9.43
C LEU A 61 8.28 3.22 -10.00
N GLU A 62 9.36 2.51 -9.65
CA GLU A 62 9.49 1.09 -9.96
C GLU A 62 8.45 0.27 -9.20
N MET A 63 7.83 -0.69 -9.89
CA MET A 63 6.88 -1.62 -9.28
C MET A 63 7.60 -2.49 -8.24
N LEU A 64 7.07 -2.52 -7.02
CA LEU A 64 7.56 -3.41 -5.98
C LEU A 64 6.72 -4.68 -5.97
N VAL A 65 7.37 -5.84 -6.02
CA VAL A 65 6.71 -7.14 -5.86
C VAL A 65 7.23 -7.78 -4.58
N LEU A 66 6.35 -7.89 -3.59
CA LEU A 66 6.69 -8.30 -2.24
C LEU A 66 6.12 -9.68 -1.92
N PRO A 67 6.82 -10.49 -1.11
CA PRO A 67 6.27 -11.74 -0.61
C PRO A 67 5.20 -11.49 0.46
N SER A 68 4.17 -12.32 0.50
CA SER A 68 3.10 -12.28 1.51
C SER A 68 3.49 -13.12 2.74
N TRP A 69 4.57 -12.72 3.44
CA TRP A 69 5.05 -13.42 4.64
C TRP A 69 4.15 -13.19 5.85
N ALA A 70 4.27 -14.07 6.86
CA ALA A 70 3.53 -13.99 8.11
C ALA A 70 3.66 -12.63 8.83
N GLU A 71 4.82 -11.97 8.70
CA GLU A 71 5.08 -10.66 9.31
C GLU A 71 4.09 -9.58 8.84
N VAL A 72 3.65 -9.63 7.58
CA VAL A 72 2.67 -8.67 7.06
C VAL A 72 1.34 -8.80 7.79
N GLY A 73 0.89 -10.04 8.03
CA GLY A 73 -0.32 -10.30 8.82
C GLY A 73 -0.19 -9.85 10.28
N ARG A 74 0.99 -10.04 10.88
CA ARG A 74 1.26 -9.58 12.25
C ARG A 74 1.17 -8.07 12.38
N VAL A 75 1.78 -7.32 11.45
CA VAL A 75 1.71 -5.85 11.45
C VAL A 75 0.27 -5.36 11.27
N VAL A 76 -0.52 -6.01 10.43
CA VAL A 76 -1.94 -5.65 10.25
C VAL A 76 -2.73 -5.86 11.55
N GLU A 77 -2.49 -6.96 12.25
CA GLU A 77 -3.15 -7.22 13.53
C GLU A 77 -2.70 -6.24 14.63
N ASP A 78 -1.41 -5.93 14.72
CA ASP A 78 -0.88 -4.93 15.65
C ASP A 78 -1.48 -3.53 15.41
N CYS A 79 -1.85 -3.20 14.17
CA CYS A 79 -2.53 -1.94 13.84
C CYS A 79 -4.00 -1.92 14.28
N ARG A 80 -4.62 -3.07 14.57
CA ARG A 80 -6.03 -3.20 14.95
C ARG A 80 -6.25 -3.19 16.47
N ALA A 81 -5.23 -3.59 17.24
CA ALA A 81 -5.25 -3.63 18.70
C ALA A 81 -5.28 -2.21 19.32
#